data_AF-A0A5C8U106-F1
#
_entry.id   AF-A0A5C8U106-F1
#
_cell.length_a   1.000
_cell.length_b   1.000
_cell.length_c   1.000
_cell.angle_alpha   90.00
_cell.angle_beta   90.00
_cell.angle_gamma   90.00
#
_symmetry.space_group_name_H-M   'P 1'
#
loop_
_entity.id
_entity.type
_entity.pdbx_description
1 polymer ?
#
loop_
_entity_poly.entity_id
_entity_poly.type
_entity_poly.pdbx_seq_one_letter_code
_entity_poly.pdbx_strand_id
1 'polypeptide(L)'
;MFEAVGSIMPVWRLHRVDPGFVYVIENHGLYKIGKTCKSAARLKAAKTWLPDMKLIGLKPFWGLAHHERMLHTGFAQYWYALEWFDFQEDDAAREILLSGFAAFSDDNPDCNSVNFIYWFNGDGMAEIVMAQNEMRLSLSRFRKQESRSQKIES
;
A
#
# COMPACT_ATOMS: atom_id res chain seq x y z
N MET A 1 3.93 -20.17 6.30
CA MET A 1 3.71 -19.01 5.38
C MET A 1 5.02 -18.28 5.06
N PHE A 2 5.75 -17.73 6.04
CA PHE A 2 7.04 -17.04 5.78
C PHE A 2 8.25 -17.94 6.11
N GLU A 3 8.30 -19.15 5.57
CA GLU A 3 9.32 -20.15 5.94
C GLU A 3 10.67 -19.94 5.26
N ALA A 4 10.69 -19.24 4.12
CA ALA A 4 11.88 -19.05 3.29
C ALA A 4 12.61 -17.71 3.56
N VAL A 5 12.43 -17.10 4.73
CA VAL A 5 13.11 -15.83 5.11
C VAL A 5 14.63 -15.97 4.96
N GLY A 6 15.27 -14.95 4.40
CA GLY A 6 16.72 -14.89 4.18
C GLY A 6 17.20 -15.53 2.88
N SER A 7 16.31 -16.21 2.14
CA SER A 7 16.63 -16.78 0.83
C SER A 7 16.30 -15.82 -0.33
N ILE A 8 16.71 -16.20 -1.53
CA ILE A 8 16.43 -15.47 -2.78
C ILE A 8 15.51 -16.32 -3.65
N MET A 9 14.51 -15.70 -4.29
CA MET A 9 13.69 -16.36 -5.31
C MET A 9 14.53 -16.69 -6.55
N PRO A 10 14.58 -17.95 -7.01
CA PRO A 10 15.47 -18.35 -8.11
C PRO A 10 15.23 -17.62 -9.43
N VAL A 11 13.97 -17.35 -9.78
CA VAL A 11 13.58 -16.72 -11.05
C VAL A 11 13.64 -15.19 -10.97
N TRP A 12 12.97 -14.63 -9.98
CA TRP A 12 12.78 -13.18 -9.84
C TRP A 12 13.92 -12.47 -9.12
N ARG A 13 14.86 -13.24 -8.54
CA ARG A 13 15.94 -12.73 -7.69
C ARG A 13 15.48 -11.81 -6.54
N LEU A 14 14.20 -11.90 -6.18
CA LEU A 14 13.63 -11.15 -5.06
C LEU A 14 14.12 -11.75 -3.74
N HIS A 15 14.65 -10.90 -2.87
CA HIS A 15 15.11 -11.30 -1.55
C HIS A 15 13.91 -11.46 -0.60
N ARG A 16 13.77 -12.64 0.01
CA ARG A 16 12.73 -12.92 1.00
C ARG A 16 13.12 -12.34 2.36
N VAL A 17 12.92 -11.04 2.51
CA VAL A 17 13.25 -10.29 3.74
C VAL A 17 12.03 -9.52 4.23
N ASP A 18 12.07 -9.04 5.48
CA ASP A 18 11.00 -8.19 6.06
C ASP A 18 9.58 -8.72 5.81
N PRO A 19 9.24 -9.95 6.28
CA PRO A 19 7.93 -10.54 6.07
C PRO A 19 6.83 -9.83 6.85
N GLY A 20 5.66 -9.74 6.25
CA GLY A 20 4.43 -9.47 6.98
C GLY A 20 3.28 -9.19 6.04
N PHE A 21 2.33 -8.40 6.52
CA PHE A 21 1.07 -8.16 5.82
C PHE A 21 0.86 -6.69 5.58
N VAL A 22 0.51 -6.33 4.35
CA VAL A 22 -0.15 -5.06 4.06
C VAL A 22 -1.64 -5.27 4.28
N TYR A 23 -2.32 -4.28 4.84
CA TYR A 23 -3.77 -4.27 4.96
C TYR A 23 -4.34 -2.96 4.43
N VAL A 24 -5.54 -3.07 3.90
CA VAL A 24 -6.38 -1.94 3.52
C VAL A 24 -7.68 -2.04 4.31
N ILE A 25 -8.00 -0.99 5.05
CA ILE A 25 -9.31 -0.83 5.69
C ILE A 25 -10.00 0.40 5.13
N GLU A 26 -11.32 0.36 5.08
CA GLU A 26 -12.18 1.49 4.74
C GLU A 26 -12.98 1.88 5.98
N ASN A 27 -13.18 3.18 6.16
CA ASN A 27 -14.02 3.74 7.21
C ASN A 27 -14.61 5.08 6.76
N HIS A 28 -15.93 5.12 6.55
CA HIS A 28 -16.67 6.30 6.11
C HIS A 28 -16.11 6.98 4.85
N GLY A 29 -15.72 6.17 3.85
CA GLY A 29 -15.18 6.65 2.57
C GLY A 29 -13.68 6.97 2.59
N LEU A 30 -13.02 6.89 3.75
CA LEU A 30 -11.57 7.01 3.87
C LEU A 30 -10.91 5.64 3.88
N TYR A 31 -9.75 5.55 3.25
CA TYR A 31 -9.01 4.30 3.08
C TYR A 31 -7.68 4.38 3.82
N LYS A 32 -7.38 3.39 4.66
CA LYS A 32 -6.08 3.30 5.34
C LYS A 32 -5.26 2.18 4.75
N ILE A 33 -4.04 2.51 4.33
CA ILE A 33 -3.04 1.54 3.88
C ILE A 33 -1.99 1.42 4.97
N GLY A 34 -1.87 0.25 5.58
CA GLY A 34 -0.88 0.04 6.64
C GLY A 34 -0.26 -1.34 6.59
N LYS A 35 0.74 -1.56 7.46
CA LYS A 35 1.43 -2.85 7.57
C LYS A 35 1.41 -3.45 8.98
N THR A 36 1.58 -4.76 9.06
CA THR A 36 1.73 -5.48 10.33
C THR A 36 2.46 -6.82 10.16
N CYS A 37 3.26 -7.20 11.14
CA CYS A 37 3.78 -8.57 11.29
C CYS A 37 2.87 -9.45 12.18
N LYS A 38 1.88 -8.86 12.85
CA LYS A 38 0.93 -9.52 13.77
C LYS A 38 -0.50 -9.20 13.35
N SER A 39 -1.00 -9.90 12.33
CA SER A 39 -2.30 -9.60 11.69
C SER A 39 -3.48 -9.68 12.66
N ALA A 40 -3.65 -10.81 13.36
CA ALA A 40 -4.78 -11.02 14.27
C ALA A 40 -4.86 -9.97 15.38
N ALA A 41 -3.72 -9.67 16.03
CA ALA A 41 -3.66 -8.66 17.09
C ALA A 41 -3.93 -7.25 16.55
N ARG A 42 -3.37 -6.92 15.37
CA ARG A 42 -3.59 -5.61 14.73
C ARG A 42 -5.04 -5.39 14.36
N LEU A 43 -5.68 -6.37 13.72
CA LEU A 43 -7.08 -6.25 13.31
C LEU A 43 -8.02 -6.20 14.51
N LYS A 44 -7.75 -6.99 15.57
CA LYS A 44 -8.50 -6.91 16.82
C LYS A 44 -8.41 -5.50 17.44
N ALA A 45 -7.21 -4.95 17.53
CA ALA A 45 -7.00 -3.61 18.06
C ALA A 45 -7.68 -2.54 17.19
N ALA A 46 -7.61 -2.66 15.87
CA ALA A 46 -8.27 -1.74 14.96
C ALA A 46 -9.81 -1.74 15.15
N LYS A 47 -10.43 -2.92 15.30
CA LYS A 47 -11.87 -3.05 15.57
C LYS A 47 -12.29 -2.44 16.91
N THR A 48 -11.39 -2.35 17.90
CA THR A 48 -11.69 -1.68 19.18
C THR A 48 -11.89 -0.18 19.00
N TRP A 49 -11.13 0.46 18.10
CA TRP A 49 -11.16 1.91 17.90
C TRP A 49 -12.03 2.34 16.71
N LEU A 50 -12.22 1.44 15.75
CA LEU A 50 -12.99 1.64 14.52
C LEU A 50 -13.93 0.44 14.33
N PRO A 51 -15.04 0.38 15.09
CA PRO A 51 -15.93 -0.78 15.09
C PRO A 51 -16.60 -1.00 13.72
N ASP A 52 -16.90 0.08 13.01
CA ASP A 52 -17.62 0.07 11.73
C ASP A 52 -16.68 -0.05 10.51
N MET A 53 -15.38 -0.25 10.73
CA MET A 53 -14.44 -0.35 9.61
C MET A 53 -14.71 -1.61 8.77
N LYS A 54 -14.55 -1.46 7.46
CA LYS A 54 -14.53 -2.57 6.51
C LYS A 54 -13.10 -2.98 6.23
N LEU A 55 -12.75 -4.24 6.49
CA LEU A 55 -11.49 -4.80 6.00
C LEU A 55 -11.62 -5.10 4.51
N ILE A 56 -10.85 -4.39 3.68
CA ILE A 56 -10.79 -4.63 2.24
C ILE A 56 -9.91 -5.84 1.96
N GLY A 57 -8.74 -5.89 2.61
CA GLY A 57 -7.84 -7.03 2.46
C GLY A 57 -6.69 -7.00 3.46
N LEU A 58 -6.07 -8.16 3.64
CA LEU A 58 -4.87 -8.36 4.43
C LEU A 58 -4.01 -9.38 3.68
N LYS A 59 -2.96 -8.91 3.02
CA LYS A 59 -2.22 -9.70 2.03
C LYS A 59 -0.75 -9.85 2.46
N PRO A 60 -0.17 -11.07 2.43
CA PRO A 60 1.20 -11.30 2.83
C PRO A 60 2.20 -10.87 1.75
N PHE A 61 3.33 -10.31 2.15
CA PHE A 61 4.43 -9.87 1.27
C PHE A 61 5.80 -10.09 1.94
N TRP A 62 6.82 -10.20 1.09
CA TRP A 62 8.21 -9.88 1.43
C TRP A 62 8.49 -8.40 1.19
N GLY A 63 9.45 -7.82 1.89
CA GLY A 63 9.84 -6.41 1.73
C GLY A 63 8.77 -5.44 2.20
N LEU A 64 8.10 -5.76 3.31
CA LEU A 64 6.88 -5.10 3.75
C LEU A 64 7.01 -3.57 3.85
N ALA A 65 8.11 -3.07 4.43
CA ALA A 65 8.35 -1.64 4.57
C ALA A 65 8.58 -0.92 3.24
N HIS A 66 9.08 -1.63 2.22
CA HIS A 66 9.24 -1.09 0.88
C HIS A 66 7.88 -0.98 0.17
N HIS A 67 7.09 -2.05 0.18
CA HIS A 67 5.77 -2.09 -0.47
C HIS A 67 4.80 -1.06 0.12
N GLU A 68 4.74 -0.94 1.45
CA GLU A 68 3.94 0.10 2.10
C GLU A 68 4.40 1.50 1.67
N ARG A 69 5.70 1.77 1.68
CA ARG A 69 6.22 3.08 1.27
C ARG A 69 5.86 3.39 -0.18
N MET A 70 5.98 2.42 -1.07
CA MET A 70 5.61 2.58 -2.48
C MET A 70 4.13 2.92 -2.63
N LEU A 71 3.22 2.20 -1.95
CA LEU A 71 1.79 2.53 -1.96
C LEU A 71 1.52 3.95 -1.45
N HIS A 72 2.19 4.34 -0.36
CA HIS A 72 2.02 5.70 0.18
C HIS A 72 2.56 6.79 -0.73
N THR A 73 3.57 6.49 -1.55
CA THR A 73 4.06 7.39 -2.59
C THR A 73 3.14 7.39 -3.81
N GLY A 74 2.76 6.23 -4.32
CA GLY A 74 1.92 6.09 -5.52
C GLY A 74 0.54 6.73 -5.36
N PHE A 75 -0.03 6.70 -4.15
CA PHE A 75 -1.29 7.38 -3.84
C PHE A 75 -1.10 8.72 -3.11
N ALA A 76 0.06 9.37 -3.22
CA ALA A 76 0.39 10.58 -2.47
C ALA A 76 -0.57 11.74 -2.73
N GLN A 77 -1.15 11.83 -3.93
CA GLN A 77 -2.14 12.86 -4.26
C GLN A 77 -3.40 12.75 -3.40
N TYR A 78 -3.87 11.53 -3.13
CA TYR A 78 -5.05 11.25 -2.30
C TYR A 78 -4.74 11.28 -0.79
N TRP A 79 -3.54 11.68 -0.38
CA TRP A 79 -3.16 11.63 1.03
C TRP A 79 -4.00 12.60 1.86
N TYR A 80 -4.74 12.06 2.83
CA TYR A 80 -5.55 12.83 3.77
C TYR A 80 -4.77 13.17 5.04
N ALA A 81 -4.40 12.13 5.81
CA ALA A 81 -3.65 12.28 7.05
C ALA A 81 -3.00 10.97 7.47
N LEU A 82 -1.77 11.02 7.98
CA LEU A 82 -1.02 9.85 8.45
C LEU A 82 -0.93 8.75 7.37
N GLU A 83 -1.74 7.71 7.49
CA GLU A 83 -1.82 6.54 6.62
C GLU A 83 -3.18 6.44 5.91
N TRP A 84 -3.99 7.50 6.00
CA TRP A 84 -5.32 7.60 5.41
C TRP A 84 -5.31 8.38 4.10
N PHE A 85 -6.15 7.92 3.18
CA PHE A 85 -6.31 8.40 1.83
C PHE A 85 -7.78 8.67 1.55
N ASP A 86 -8.03 9.71 0.77
CA ASP A 86 -9.36 10.15 0.35
C ASP A 86 -9.44 10.17 -1.19
N PHE A 87 -10.31 9.34 -1.74
CA PHE A 87 -10.51 9.15 -3.17
C PHE A 87 -11.88 9.65 -3.65
N GLN A 88 -12.57 10.49 -2.87
CA GLN A 88 -13.97 10.87 -3.16
C GLN A 88 -14.20 11.45 -4.56
N GLU A 89 -13.19 12.08 -5.16
CA GLU A 89 -13.28 12.73 -6.48
C GLU A 89 -12.62 11.92 -7.61
N ASP A 90 -12.11 10.71 -7.31
CA ASP A 90 -11.42 9.86 -8.29
C ASP A 90 -11.75 8.38 -8.09
N ASP A 91 -12.90 7.99 -8.65
CA ASP A 91 -13.37 6.60 -8.62
C ASP A 91 -12.42 5.64 -9.35
N ALA A 92 -11.70 6.11 -10.37
CA ALA A 92 -10.78 5.27 -11.15
C ALA A 92 -9.57 4.87 -10.31
N ALA A 93 -8.94 5.84 -9.63
CA ALA A 93 -7.81 5.56 -8.74
C ALA A 93 -8.24 4.74 -7.51
N ARG A 94 -9.46 4.97 -7.00
CA ARG A 94 -10.03 4.12 -5.96
C ARG A 94 -10.17 2.67 -6.44
N GLU A 95 -10.69 2.46 -7.64
CA GLU A 95 -10.86 1.13 -8.21
C GLU A 95 -9.51 0.44 -8.46
N ILE A 96 -8.48 1.17 -8.90
CA ILE A 96 -7.11 0.65 -9.01
C ILE A 96 -6.62 0.12 -7.67
N LEU A 97 -6.80 0.87 -6.57
CA LEU A 97 -6.43 0.39 -5.24
C LEU A 97 -7.25 -0.85 -4.84
N LEU A 98 -8.56 -0.80 -4.96
CA LEU A 98 -9.44 -1.86 -4.44
C LEU A 98 -9.33 -3.16 -5.23
N SER A 99 -9.44 -3.09 -6.55
CA SER A 99 -9.36 -4.27 -7.43
C SER A 99 -7.95 -4.85 -7.45
N GLY A 100 -6.92 -4.00 -7.61
CA GLY A 100 -5.53 -4.40 -7.61
C GLY A 100 -5.13 -5.06 -6.30
N PHE A 101 -5.52 -4.48 -5.17
CA PHE A 101 -5.21 -5.04 -3.86
C PHE A 101 -5.99 -6.34 -3.55
N ALA A 102 -7.25 -6.42 -3.97
CA ALA A 102 -8.06 -7.62 -3.79
C ALA A 102 -7.52 -8.82 -4.60
N ALA A 103 -6.87 -8.57 -5.75
CA ALA A 103 -6.33 -9.60 -6.63
C ALA A 103 -5.10 -10.35 -6.06
N PHE A 104 -4.44 -9.83 -5.03
CA PHE A 104 -3.35 -10.54 -4.35
C PHE A 104 -3.86 -11.77 -3.59
N SER A 105 -3.02 -12.81 -3.49
CA SER A 105 -3.36 -14.01 -2.72
C SER A 105 -3.35 -13.73 -1.21
N ASP A 106 -4.15 -14.48 -0.45
CA ASP A 106 -4.16 -14.39 1.03
C ASP A 106 -3.01 -15.19 1.69
N ASP A 107 -2.32 -16.05 0.96
CA ASP A 107 -1.38 -17.04 1.50
C ASP A 107 -0.03 -17.13 0.77
N ASN A 108 0.16 -16.42 -0.35
CA ASN A 108 1.32 -16.56 -1.22
C ASN A 108 2.17 -15.27 -1.29
N PRO A 109 3.11 -15.05 -0.35
CA PRO A 109 3.94 -13.85 -0.34
C PRO A 109 4.93 -13.77 -1.50
N ASP A 110 5.38 -14.90 -2.05
CA ASP A 110 6.27 -14.93 -3.22
C ASP A 110 5.55 -14.34 -4.43
N CYS A 111 4.37 -14.86 -4.75
CA CYS A 111 3.57 -14.39 -5.87
C CYS A 111 3.11 -12.94 -5.67
N ASN A 112 2.68 -12.57 -4.46
CA ASN A 112 2.27 -11.21 -4.15
C ASN A 112 3.40 -10.19 -4.33
N SER A 113 4.60 -10.46 -3.81
CA SER A 113 5.73 -9.54 -3.95
C SER A 113 6.20 -9.37 -5.39
N VAL A 114 6.05 -10.40 -6.24
CA VAL A 114 6.34 -10.30 -7.66
C VAL A 114 5.24 -9.52 -8.38
N ASN A 115 3.98 -9.91 -8.18
CA ASN A 115 2.83 -9.28 -8.82
C ASN A 115 2.70 -7.81 -8.43
N PHE A 116 3.13 -7.43 -7.23
CA PHE A 116 3.15 -6.03 -6.81
C PHE A 116 4.02 -5.17 -7.72
N ILE A 117 5.19 -5.66 -8.13
CA ILE A 117 6.08 -4.91 -9.05
C ILE A 117 5.37 -4.67 -10.38
N TYR A 118 4.70 -5.69 -10.91
CA TYR A 118 3.96 -5.58 -12.16
C TYR A 118 2.78 -4.63 -12.08
N TRP A 119 1.95 -4.79 -11.05
CA TRP A 119 0.80 -3.94 -10.80
C TRP A 119 1.22 -2.48 -10.60
N PHE A 120 2.21 -2.24 -9.72
CA PHE A 120 2.66 -0.90 -9.40
C PHE A 120 3.27 -0.17 -10.61
N ASN A 121 4.00 -0.88 -11.46
CA ASN A 121 4.57 -0.30 -12.67
C ASN A 121 3.56 -0.17 -13.81
N GLY A 122 2.56 -1.06 -13.88
CA GLY A 122 1.54 -1.06 -14.94
C GLY A 122 0.54 0.08 -14.83
N ASP A 123 0.23 0.52 -13.60
CA ASP A 123 -0.76 1.56 -13.32
C ASP A 123 -0.17 2.98 -13.18
N GLY A 124 1.05 3.21 -13.65
CA GLY A 124 1.66 4.56 -13.66
C GLY A 124 2.12 5.07 -12.29
N MET A 125 2.11 4.23 -11.24
CA MET A 125 2.54 4.64 -9.89
C MET A 125 4.06 4.72 -9.74
N ALA A 126 4.81 4.03 -10.61
CA ALA A 126 6.27 4.07 -10.62
C ALA A 126 6.81 5.48 -10.95
N GLU A 127 6.13 6.18 -11.84
CA GLU A 127 6.41 7.54 -12.28
C GLU A 127 6.31 8.51 -11.11
N ILE A 128 5.36 8.30 -10.20
CA ILE A 128 5.19 9.11 -8.98
C ILE A 128 6.37 8.89 -8.02
N VAL A 129 6.87 7.64 -7.92
CA VAL A 129 8.08 7.33 -7.14
C VAL A 129 9.31 7.98 -7.76
N MET A 130 9.42 7.98 -9.09
CA MET A 130 10.50 8.65 -9.81
C MET A 130 10.46 10.16 -9.56
N ALA A 131 9.28 10.79 -9.68
CA ALA A 131 9.09 12.21 -9.40
C ALA A 131 9.51 12.58 -7.97
N GLN A 132 9.10 11.78 -6.97
CA GLN A 132 9.54 11.99 -5.59
C GLN A 132 11.07 11.97 -5.46
N ASN A 133 11.72 10.99 -6.09
CA ASN A 133 13.17 10.80 -6.02
C ASN A 133 13.93 11.94 -6.72
N GLU A 134 13.45 12.39 -7.88
CA GLU A 134 14.01 13.52 -8.63
C GLU A 134 13.94 14.81 -7.81
N MET A 135 12.82 15.05 -7.13
CA MET A 135 12.65 16.19 -6.22
C MET A 135 13.43 16.05 -4.90
N ARG A 136 13.99 14.86 -4.61
CA ARG A 136 14.72 14.53 -3.37
C ARG A 136 13.90 14.80 -2.11
N LEU A 137 12.59 14.56 -2.17
CA LEU A 137 11.68 14.83 -1.07
C LEU A 137 11.48 13.60 -0.18
N SER A 138 11.41 13.82 1.13
CA SER A 138 10.92 12.79 2.05
C SER A 138 9.44 12.51 1.77
N LEU A 139 8.99 11.28 2.05
CA LEU A 139 7.59 10.88 1.84
C LEU A 139 6.60 11.84 2.52
N SER A 140 6.93 12.34 3.71
CA SER A 140 6.08 13.31 4.43
C SER A 140 5.97 14.64 3.68
N ARG A 141 7.08 15.16 3.13
CA ARG A 141 7.07 16.40 2.35
C ARG A 141 6.37 16.21 1.01
N PHE A 142 6.64 15.09 0.34
CA PHE A 142 6.03 14.76 -0.95
C PHE A 142 4.51 14.65 -0.85
N ARG A 143 3.97 13.85 0.08
CA ARG A 143 2.52 13.74 0.30
C ARG A 143 1.85 15.09 0.60
N LYS A 144 2.49 15.94 1.40
CA LYS A 144 1.99 17.30 1.68
C LYS A 144 1.96 18.19 0.45
N GLN A 145 2.88 17.99 -0.50
CA GLN A 145 2.92 18.75 -1.74
C GLN A 145 1.82 18.25 -2.68
N GLU A 146 1.82 16.95 -3.00
CA GLU A 146 0.88 16.37 -3.98
C GLU A 146 -0.59 16.54 -3.57
N SER A 147 -0.92 16.27 -2.30
CA SER A 147 -2.30 16.46 -1.78
C SER A 147 -2.77 17.92 -1.74
N ARG A 148 -1.84 18.90 -1.82
CA ARG A 148 -2.21 20.31 -1.93
C ARG A 148 -2.44 20.71 -3.38
N SER A 149 -1.62 20.20 -4.30
CA SER A 149 -1.79 20.44 -5.74
C SER A 149 -3.16 19.98 -6.21
N GLN A 150 -3.59 18.78 -5.80
CA GLN A 150 -4.92 18.26 -6.12
C GLN A 150 -6.05 19.21 -5.67
N LYS A 151 -5.97 19.75 -4.45
CA LYS A 151 -7.00 20.65 -3.87
C LYS A 151 -7.07 22.04 -4.51
N ILE A 152 -6.07 22.40 -5.33
CA ILE A 152 -6.03 23.67 -6.05
C ILE A 152 -6.62 23.49 -7.47
N GLU A 153 -6.55 22.27 -8.01
CA GLU A 153 -7.00 21.92 -9.36
C GLU A 153 -8.47 21.42 -9.42
N SER A 154 -9.05 21.07 -8.25
CA SER A 154 -10.48 20.75 -8.03
C SER A 154 -11.33 22.00 -7.80
#